data_AF-A0A177NIX9-F1
#
_entry.id   AF-A0A177NIX9-F1
#
_cell.length_a   1.000
_cell.length_b   1.000
_cell.length_c   1.000
_cell.angle_alpha   90.00
_cell.angle_beta   90.00
_cell.angle_gamma   90.00
#
_symmetry.space_group_name_H-M   'P 1'
#
loop_
_entity.id
_entity.type
_entity.pdbx_description
1 polymer ?
#
loop_
_entity_poly.entity_id
_entity_poly.type
_entity_poly.pdbx_seq_one_letter_code
_entity_poly.pdbx_strand_id
1 'polypeptide(L)'
;MKKSNLKLLMFVAMASSVFLAGCVTKTKYNALEQEYDQLKTEFSADQAQIVLLEGKLKVTMVDQVLFPEGGFKLDSRSKAVLGKLVPTLSGLQQTKIIVDGYTDNVPIGAGLKREGIVSNLELSSRRADVVVEYLLQQGVNQNLISAQGFGESHPVASNNTAAGRSQNRRIEVTLEGPGN
;
A
#
# COMPACT_ATOMS: atom_id res chain seq x y z
N MET A 1 24.07 -31.79 -67.02
CA MET A 1 23.00 -32.82 -66.97
C MET A 1 23.39 -33.89 -65.96
N LYS A 2 22.45 -34.27 -65.07
CA LYS A 2 22.47 -35.39 -64.11
C LYS A 2 23.55 -35.37 -63.01
N LYS A 3 23.11 -35.23 -61.75
CA LYS A 3 22.78 -36.38 -60.90
C LYS A 3 22.00 -35.94 -59.66
N SER A 4 20.96 -36.71 -59.38
CA SER A 4 20.06 -36.62 -58.24
C SER A 4 20.54 -37.50 -57.08
N ASN A 5 19.73 -37.44 -56.01
CA ASN A 5 19.56 -38.41 -54.91
C ASN A 5 20.36 -38.00 -53.65
N LEU A 6 19.84 -38.12 -52.42
CA LEU A 6 18.97 -39.18 -51.90
C LEU A 6 18.58 -38.87 -50.44
N LYS A 7 17.50 -39.52 -49.96
CA LYS A 7 17.12 -39.79 -48.55
C LYS A 7 16.57 -38.61 -47.74
N LEU A 8 15.56 -38.74 -46.87
CA LEU A 8 14.81 -39.90 -46.38
C LEU A 8 13.52 -39.38 -45.76
N LEU A 9 12.42 -40.04 -46.09
CA LEU A 9 11.10 -39.88 -45.49
C LEU A 9 11.16 -40.29 -44.00
N MET A 10 10.81 -39.40 -43.08
CA MET A 10 10.39 -39.77 -41.73
C MET A 10 9.06 -39.11 -41.41
N PHE A 11 8.02 -39.92 -41.54
CA PHE A 11 6.74 -39.75 -40.87
C PHE A 11 6.96 -39.92 -39.36
N VAL A 12 6.67 -38.88 -38.57
CA VAL A 12 6.36 -39.04 -37.14
C VAL A 12 5.02 -38.34 -36.90
N ALA A 13 4.00 -39.16 -36.69
CA ALA A 13 2.71 -38.77 -36.13
C ALA A 13 2.69 -39.07 -34.62
N MET A 14 1.80 -38.38 -33.89
CA MET A 14 1.55 -38.41 -32.43
C MET A 14 2.59 -37.66 -31.57
N ALA A 15 2.22 -36.81 -30.62
CA ALA A 15 0.93 -36.50 -30.00
C ALA A 15 0.87 -35.01 -29.71
N SER A 16 -0.25 -34.38 -30.03
CA SER A 16 -0.58 -33.02 -29.61
C SER A 16 -0.81 -33.02 -28.11
N SER A 17 0.26 -32.92 -27.32
CA SER A 17 0.16 -32.55 -25.92
C SER A 17 -0.37 -31.13 -25.86
N VAL A 18 -1.69 -31.02 -25.73
CA VAL A 18 -2.35 -29.79 -25.28
C VAL A 18 -1.81 -29.51 -23.89
N PHE A 19 -0.75 -28.70 -23.82
CA PHE A 19 -0.43 -28.00 -22.60
C PHE A 19 -1.59 -27.03 -22.37
N LEU A 20 -2.58 -27.47 -21.57
CA LEU A 20 -3.37 -26.56 -20.76
C LEU A 20 -2.39 -25.94 -19.76
N ALA A 21 -1.54 -25.04 -20.24
CA ALA A 21 -0.96 -24.02 -19.40
C ALA A 21 -2.17 -23.30 -18.84
N GLY A 22 -2.51 -23.65 -17.59
CA GLY A 22 -3.53 -22.95 -16.84
C GLY A 22 -3.17 -21.48 -16.91
N CYS A 23 -3.87 -20.75 -17.75
CA CYS A 23 -3.95 -19.31 -17.62
C CYS A 23 -4.79 -19.10 -16.37
N VAL A 24 -4.18 -19.31 -15.20
CA VAL A 24 -4.47 -18.43 -14.08
C VAL A 24 -4.08 -17.07 -14.63
N THR A 25 -5.10 -16.34 -15.04
CA THR A 25 -4.98 -15.17 -15.90
C THR A 25 -4.00 -14.19 -15.27
N LYS A 26 -2.92 -13.91 -16.00
CA LYS A 26 -1.91 -12.87 -15.73
C LYS A 26 -2.55 -11.53 -15.30
N THR A 27 -3.80 -11.32 -15.70
CA THR A 27 -4.71 -10.23 -15.33
C THR A 27 -4.84 -9.96 -13.82
N LYS A 28 -4.82 -10.97 -12.93
CA LYS A 28 -4.96 -10.73 -11.48
C LYS A 28 -3.72 -10.11 -10.84
N TYR A 29 -2.51 -10.46 -11.33
CA TYR A 29 -1.26 -9.86 -10.87
C TYR A 29 -1.02 -8.47 -11.47
N ASN A 30 -1.57 -8.19 -12.65
CA ASN A 30 -1.49 -6.88 -13.29
C ASN A 30 -2.42 -5.83 -12.68
N ALA A 31 -3.37 -6.21 -11.81
CA ALA A 31 -4.50 -5.35 -11.44
C ALA A 31 -4.13 -4.11 -10.61
N LEU A 32 -2.96 -4.12 -9.97
CA LEU A 32 -2.42 -2.97 -9.22
C LEU A 32 -1.04 -2.52 -9.73
N GLU A 33 -0.57 -3.09 -10.84
CA GLU A 33 0.76 -2.78 -11.38
C GLU A 33 0.82 -1.32 -11.87
N GLN A 34 -0.25 -0.85 -12.49
CA GLN A 34 -0.35 0.53 -12.95
C GLN A 34 -0.33 1.52 -11.77
N GLU A 35 -1.09 1.23 -10.71
CA GLU A 35 -1.11 2.02 -9.48
C GLU A 35 0.26 1.98 -8.79
N TYR A 36 0.93 0.82 -8.79
CA TYR A 36 2.28 0.67 -8.24
C TYR A 36 3.29 1.55 -8.98
N ASP A 37 3.31 1.47 -10.32
CA ASP A 37 4.22 2.26 -11.14
C ASP A 37 3.98 3.76 -10.95
N GLN A 38 2.71 4.18 -10.95
CA GLN A 38 2.35 5.58 -10.72
C GLN A 38 2.83 6.05 -9.34
N LEU A 39 2.47 5.36 -8.27
CA LEU A 39 2.85 5.76 -6.91
C LEU A 39 4.37 5.76 -6.71
N LYS A 40 5.08 4.82 -7.34
CA LYS A 40 6.55 4.77 -7.27
C LYS A 40 7.23 5.96 -7.95
N THR A 41 6.60 6.55 -8.96
CA THR A 41 7.10 7.79 -9.59
C THR A 41 6.80 9.04 -8.76
N GLU A 42 5.71 9.04 -8.01
CA GLU A 42 5.28 10.20 -7.22
C GLU A 42 6.04 10.32 -5.89
N PHE A 43 6.38 9.19 -5.25
CA PHE A 43 7.04 9.17 -3.95
C PHE A 43 8.54 8.96 -4.06
N SER A 44 9.29 9.77 -3.31
CA SER A 44 10.70 9.50 -3.02
C SER A 44 10.83 8.50 -1.86
N ALA A 45 11.95 7.77 -1.81
CA ALA A 45 12.17 6.71 -0.84
C ALA A 45 12.23 7.19 0.64
N ASP A 46 12.47 8.48 0.87
CA ASP A 46 12.43 9.12 2.19
C ASP A 46 11.00 9.48 2.63
N GLN A 47 10.02 9.49 1.71
CA GLN A 47 8.63 9.83 1.99
C GLN A 47 7.77 8.59 2.25
N ALA A 48 7.94 7.54 1.44
CA ALA A 48 7.16 6.33 1.56
C ALA A 48 7.91 5.09 1.07
N GLN A 49 7.56 3.94 1.66
CA GLN A 49 7.88 2.62 1.14
C GLN A 49 6.65 2.06 0.42
N ILE A 50 6.83 1.60 -0.82
CA ILE A 50 5.74 1.07 -1.65
C ILE A 50 6.03 -0.40 -1.96
N VAL A 51 5.11 -1.29 -1.59
CA VAL A 51 5.25 -2.75 -1.75
C VAL A 51 4.00 -3.31 -2.40
N LEU A 52 4.17 -4.08 -3.47
CA LEU A 52 3.14 -4.91 -4.07
C LEU A 52 3.36 -6.36 -3.64
N LEU A 53 2.42 -6.93 -2.88
CA LEU A 53 2.50 -8.30 -2.37
C LEU A 53 1.10 -8.92 -2.26
N GLU A 54 0.94 -10.17 -2.71
CA GLU A 54 -0.31 -10.94 -2.54
C GLU A 54 -1.58 -10.23 -3.07
N GLY A 55 -1.45 -9.46 -4.16
CA GLY A 55 -2.57 -8.70 -4.72
C GLY A 55 -2.98 -7.48 -3.88
N LYS A 56 -2.10 -7.04 -2.98
CA LYS A 56 -2.24 -5.80 -2.21
C LYS A 56 -1.11 -4.86 -2.54
N LEU A 57 -1.44 -3.60 -2.78
CA LEU A 57 -0.46 -2.53 -2.92
C LEU A 57 -0.48 -1.71 -1.63
N LYS A 58 0.64 -1.70 -0.91
CA LYS A 58 0.79 -1.02 0.37
C LYS A 58 1.76 0.14 0.25
N VAL A 59 1.32 1.32 0.65
CA VAL A 59 2.13 2.53 0.81
C VAL A 59 2.31 2.81 2.29
N THR A 60 3.53 2.71 2.79
CA THR A 60 3.87 2.94 4.20
C THR A 60 4.60 4.27 4.35
N MET A 61 4.05 5.16 5.16
CA MET A 61 4.65 6.46 5.51
C MET A 61 4.91 6.51 7.01
N VAL A 62 6.13 6.83 7.43
CA VAL A 62 6.45 7.00 8.86
C VAL A 62 5.79 8.25 9.42
N ASP A 63 5.48 8.24 10.72
CA ASP A 63 4.69 9.30 11.34
C ASP A 63 5.31 10.68 11.21
N GLN A 64 6.64 10.78 11.27
CA GLN A 64 7.34 12.06 11.16
C GLN A 64 7.16 12.75 9.79
N VAL A 65 6.79 12.00 8.76
CA VAL A 65 6.46 12.55 7.43
C VAL A 65 5.07 13.19 7.43
N LEU A 66 4.11 12.64 8.18
CA LEU A 66 2.70 13.07 8.18
C LEU A 66 2.30 13.89 9.42
N PHE A 67 3.00 13.73 10.53
CA PHE A 67 2.69 14.29 11.84
C PHE A 67 4.00 14.71 12.53
N PRO A 68 4.73 15.70 11.98
CA PRO A 68 6.04 16.11 12.52
C PRO A 68 5.97 16.59 13.98
N GLU A 69 4.81 17.08 14.43
CA GLU A 69 4.57 17.49 15.83
C GLU A 69 4.17 16.31 16.75
N GLY A 70 4.05 15.09 16.23
CA GLY A 70 3.72 13.88 16.98
C GLY A 70 2.23 13.69 17.31
N GLY A 71 1.37 14.67 17.03
CA GLY A 71 -0.08 14.54 17.19
C GLY A 71 -0.78 13.85 16.03
N PHE A 72 -1.97 14.33 15.70
CA PHE A 72 -2.82 13.84 14.61
C PHE A 72 -3.24 14.96 13.66
N LYS A 73 -2.65 16.16 13.77
CA LYS A 73 -2.97 17.28 12.88
C LYS A 73 -2.10 17.20 11.62
N LEU A 74 -2.73 17.35 10.46
CA LEU A 74 -2.06 17.41 9.17
C LEU A 74 -1.72 18.87 8.82
N ASP A 75 -0.43 19.18 8.73
CA ASP A 75 0.03 20.48 8.24
C ASP A 75 0.04 20.53 6.69
N SER A 76 0.43 21.66 6.11
CA SER A 76 0.49 21.83 4.66
C SER A 76 1.47 20.88 3.97
N ARG A 77 2.58 20.53 4.63
CA ARG A 77 3.57 19.58 4.10
C ARG A 77 3.01 18.16 4.14
N SER A 78 2.37 17.75 5.23
CA SER A 78 1.68 16.46 5.35
C SER A 78 0.62 16.30 4.28
N LYS A 79 -0.19 17.34 4.06
CA LYS A 79 -1.20 17.37 2.99
C LYS A 79 -0.57 17.26 1.60
N ALA A 80 0.55 17.94 1.34
CA ALA A 80 1.26 17.81 0.07
C ALA A 80 1.78 16.37 -0.17
N VAL A 81 2.27 15.69 0.87
CA VAL A 81 2.68 14.27 0.76
C VAL A 81 1.48 13.37 0.50
N LEU A 82 0.40 13.50 1.27
CA LEU A 82 -0.83 12.73 1.06
C LEU A 82 -1.48 13.02 -0.30
N GLY A 83 -1.35 14.25 -0.78
CA GLY A 83 -1.87 14.68 -2.08
C GLY A 83 -1.32 13.88 -3.25
N LYS A 84 -0.11 13.31 -3.11
CA LYS A 84 0.49 12.41 -4.11
C LYS A 84 -0.27 11.11 -4.31
N LEU A 85 -1.09 10.68 -3.33
CA LEU A 85 -1.96 9.52 -3.47
C LEU A 85 -3.18 9.82 -4.35
N VAL A 86 -3.66 11.08 -4.36
CA VAL A 86 -4.96 11.45 -4.92
C VAL A 86 -5.12 11.09 -6.40
N PRO A 87 -4.13 11.34 -7.30
CA PRO A 87 -4.26 10.97 -8.70
C PRO A 87 -4.49 9.48 -8.92
N THR A 88 -3.92 8.62 -8.06
CA THR A 88 -4.12 7.17 -8.11
C THR A 88 -5.45 6.78 -7.48
N LEU A 89 -5.75 7.28 -6.27
CA LEU A 89 -6.90 6.81 -5.49
C LEU A 89 -8.25 7.32 -6.00
N SER A 90 -8.32 8.54 -6.53
CA SER A 90 -9.58 9.14 -7.00
C SER A 90 -10.14 8.48 -8.26
N GLY A 91 -9.30 7.80 -9.05
CA GLY A 91 -9.72 7.06 -10.24
C GLY A 91 -10.28 5.67 -9.95
N LEU A 92 -10.16 5.17 -8.71
CA LEU A 92 -10.56 3.82 -8.35
C LEU A 92 -12.08 3.69 -8.25
N GLN A 93 -12.62 2.60 -8.80
CA GLN A 93 -14.06 2.32 -8.80
C GLN A 93 -14.46 1.11 -7.95
N GLN A 94 -13.57 0.14 -7.80
CA GLN A 94 -13.86 -1.15 -7.15
C GLN A 94 -12.81 -1.59 -6.13
N THR A 95 -11.63 -0.98 -6.15
CA THR A 95 -10.51 -1.30 -5.28
C THR A 95 -10.75 -0.70 -3.89
N LYS A 96 -10.77 -1.53 -2.85
CA LYS A 96 -10.87 -1.06 -1.47
C LYS A 96 -9.56 -0.41 -1.03
N ILE A 97 -9.67 0.64 -0.24
CA ILE A 97 -8.57 1.43 0.31
C ILE A 97 -8.68 1.37 1.83
N ILE A 98 -7.67 0.82 2.47
CA ILE A 98 -7.62 0.69 3.92
C ILE A 98 -6.48 1.57 4.44
N VAL A 99 -6.80 2.50 5.34
CA VAL A 99 -5.82 3.37 6.00
C VAL A 99 -5.64 2.90 7.43
N ASP A 100 -4.48 2.31 7.71
CA ASP A 100 -4.15 1.78 9.03
C ASP A 100 -3.16 2.70 9.76
N GLY A 101 -3.46 3.00 11.02
CA GLY A 101 -2.58 3.75 11.91
C GLY A 101 -1.88 2.86 12.94
N TYR A 102 -0.58 3.10 13.14
CA TYR A 102 0.23 2.40 14.14
C TYR A 102 1.08 3.39 14.95
N THR A 103 1.37 3.03 16.20
CA THR A 103 2.29 3.73 17.09
C THR A 103 3.46 2.83 17.49
N ASP A 104 4.43 3.39 18.19
CA ASP A 104 5.35 2.60 19.00
C ASP A 104 4.71 2.28 20.36
N ASN A 105 5.47 1.66 21.27
CA ASN A 105 5.02 1.33 22.62
C ASN A 105 5.26 2.44 23.65
N VAL A 106 5.56 3.67 23.22
CA VAL A 106 5.77 4.78 24.15
C VAL A 106 4.40 5.24 24.66
N PRO A 107 4.20 5.37 25.99
CA PRO A 107 2.94 5.86 26.53
C PRO A 107 2.62 7.29 26.07
N ILE A 108 1.32 7.59 25.91
CA ILE A 108 0.87 8.92 25.50
C ILE A 108 1.35 10.00 26.49
N GLY A 109 2.03 11.00 25.93
CA GLY A 109 2.56 12.15 26.67
C GLY A 109 1.48 13.12 27.17
N ALA A 110 1.84 13.97 28.13
CA ALA A 110 0.91 14.90 28.76
C ALA A 110 0.27 15.93 27.81
N GLY A 111 0.94 16.28 26.70
CA GLY A 111 0.38 17.15 25.66
C GLY A 111 -0.87 16.56 25.03
N LEU A 112 -0.74 15.35 24.47
CA LEU A 112 -1.83 14.64 23.82
C LEU A 112 -2.94 14.23 24.79
N LYS A 113 -2.60 13.92 26.06
CA LYS A 113 -3.61 13.69 27.11
C LYS A 113 -4.50 14.92 27.35
N ARG A 114 -3.94 16.14 27.30
CA ARG A 114 -4.73 17.38 27.39
C ARG A 114 -5.63 17.60 26.17
N GLU A 115 -5.27 17.04 25.03
CA GLU A 115 -6.11 17.01 23.81
C GLU A 115 -7.11 15.84 23.80
N GLY A 116 -7.22 15.08 24.91
CA GLY A 116 -8.19 13.98 25.05
C GLY A 116 -7.72 12.63 24.52
N ILE A 117 -6.47 12.51 24.08
CA ILE A 117 -5.91 11.24 23.62
C ILE A 117 -5.45 10.42 24.83
N VAL A 118 -6.16 9.32 25.09
CA VAL A 118 -5.96 8.51 26.30
C VAL A 118 -5.08 7.28 26.09
N SER A 119 -4.90 6.83 24.85
CA SER A 119 -4.15 5.61 24.51
C SER A 119 -3.51 5.67 23.12
N ASN A 120 -2.56 4.77 22.87
CA ASN A 120 -1.97 4.55 21.54
C ASN A 120 -3.01 4.09 20.52
N LEU A 121 -4.01 3.33 20.95
CA LEU A 121 -5.14 2.93 20.10
C LEU A 121 -5.96 4.14 19.65
N GLU A 122 -6.27 5.07 20.57
CA GLU A 122 -6.97 6.32 20.23
C GLU A 122 -6.12 7.17 19.28
N LEU A 123 -4.82 7.34 19.57
CA LEU A 123 -3.92 8.15 18.74
C LEU A 123 -3.84 7.62 17.31
N SER A 124 -3.60 6.32 17.15
CA SER A 124 -3.51 5.69 15.84
C SER A 124 -4.82 5.78 15.06
N SER A 125 -5.97 5.58 15.73
CA SER A 125 -7.30 5.70 15.11
C SER A 125 -7.52 7.12 14.60
N ARG A 126 -7.27 8.14 15.44
CA ARG A 126 -7.39 9.56 15.05
C ARG A 126 -6.49 9.92 13.88
N ARG A 127 -5.26 9.40 13.85
CA ARG A 127 -4.32 9.62 12.75
C ARG A 127 -4.83 9.01 11.44
N ALA A 128 -5.38 7.79 11.48
CA ALA A 128 -5.99 7.18 10.31
C ALA A 128 -7.23 7.95 9.84
N ASP A 129 -8.09 8.38 10.76
CA ASP A 129 -9.30 9.14 10.48
C ASP A 129 -9.01 10.45 9.75
N VAL A 130 -8.05 11.27 10.24
CA VAL A 130 -7.72 12.54 9.57
C VAL A 130 -7.10 12.35 8.19
N VAL A 131 -6.41 11.23 7.95
CA VAL A 131 -5.86 10.90 6.63
C VAL A 131 -7.01 10.56 5.69
N VAL A 132 -7.97 9.73 6.13
CA VAL A 132 -9.17 9.44 5.35
C VAL A 132 -9.98 10.71 5.09
N GLU A 133 -10.22 11.53 6.11
CA GLU A 133 -10.94 12.79 5.97
C GLU A 133 -10.30 13.69 4.90
N TYR A 134 -8.97 13.83 4.94
CA TYR A 134 -8.23 14.57 3.92
C TYR A 134 -8.44 13.97 2.52
N LEU A 135 -8.28 12.65 2.36
CA LEU A 135 -8.43 11.99 1.05
C LEU A 135 -9.86 12.11 0.50
N LEU A 136 -10.88 12.03 1.36
CA LEU A 136 -12.28 12.27 0.99
C LEU A 136 -12.47 13.70 0.49
N GLN A 137 -11.90 14.71 1.18
CA GLN A 137 -11.94 16.10 0.74
C GLN A 137 -11.24 16.32 -0.61
N GLN A 138 -10.29 15.44 -0.99
CA GLN A 138 -9.62 15.46 -2.29
C GLN A 138 -10.36 14.64 -3.37
N GLY A 139 -11.53 14.08 -3.07
CA GLY A 139 -12.37 13.38 -4.05
C GLY A 139 -12.17 11.86 -4.11
N VAL A 140 -11.49 11.25 -3.14
CA VAL A 140 -11.47 9.78 -3.02
C VAL A 140 -12.87 9.28 -2.66
N ASN A 141 -13.30 8.20 -3.30
CA ASN A 141 -14.64 7.65 -3.14
C ASN A 141 -14.87 7.11 -1.72
N GLN A 142 -15.83 7.70 -1.01
CA GLN A 142 -16.20 7.33 0.36
C GLN A 142 -16.60 5.86 0.54
N ASN A 143 -17.11 5.21 -0.50
CA ASN A 143 -17.55 3.82 -0.44
C ASN A 143 -16.39 2.83 -0.56
N LEU A 144 -15.20 3.31 -0.90
CA LEU A 144 -14.00 2.48 -1.11
C LEU A 144 -12.98 2.64 0.02
N ILE A 145 -13.07 3.69 0.84
CA ILE A 145 -12.03 4.01 1.83
C ILE A 145 -12.51 3.81 3.26
N SER A 146 -11.65 3.22 4.11
CA SER A 146 -11.88 3.06 5.54
C SER A 146 -10.62 3.35 6.35
N ALA A 147 -10.80 3.71 7.62
CA ALA A 147 -9.73 3.92 8.60
C ALA A 147 -9.75 2.85 9.70
N GLN A 148 -8.57 2.44 10.16
CA GLN A 148 -8.42 1.60 11.36
C GLN A 148 -7.19 2.00 12.18
N GLY A 149 -7.32 2.03 13.50
CA GLY A 149 -6.19 2.19 14.42
C GLY A 149 -5.79 0.87 15.07
N PHE A 150 -4.50 0.62 15.16
CA PHE A 150 -3.94 -0.60 15.75
C PHE A 150 -3.10 -0.33 17.02
N GLY A 151 -2.90 0.93 17.38
CA GLY A 151 -2.00 1.33 18.46
C GLY A 151 -0.60 0.75 18.26
N GLU A 152 -0.06 0.16 19.33
CA GLU A 152 1.28 -0.44 19.36
C GLU A 152 1.33 -1.90 18.89
N SER A 153 0.19 -2.45 18.46
CA SER A 153 0.15 -3.81 17.92
C SER A 153 0.83 -3.90 16.55
N HIS A 154 1.21 -5.10 16.14
CA HIS A 154 1.87 -5.36 14.85
C HIS A 154 3.14 -4.51 14.62
N PRO A 155 4.12 -4.54 15.55
CA PRO A 155 5.38 -3.83 15.34
C PRO A 155 6.13 -4.43 14.15
N VAL A 156 6.65 -3.57 13.29
CA VAL A 156 7.50 -3.95 12.14
C VAL A 156 8.99 -3.89 12.49
N ALA A 157 9.33 -3.32 13.64
CA ALA A 157 10.67 -3.20 14.16
C ALA A 157 10.73 -3.22 15.69
N SER A 158 11.94 -3.30 16.25
CA SER A 158 12.14 -3.33 17.69
C SER A 158 11.73 -2.02 18.37
N ASN A 159 10.85 -2.09 19.35
CA ASN A 159 10.49 -0.94 20.20
C ASN A 159 11.61 -0.53 21.18
N ASN A 160 12.66 -1.33 21.31
CA ASN A 160 13.78 -1.05 22.23
C ASN A 160 14.77 -0.02 21.67
N THR A 161 14.69 0.31 20.38
CA THR A 161 15.60 1.29 19.75
C THR A 161 14.82 2.49 19.21
N ALA A 162 15.45 3.67 19.17
CA ALA A 162 14.82 4.87 18.61
C ALA A 162 14.46 4.68 17.12
N ALA A 163 15.34 4.03 16.36
CA ALA A 163 15.11 3.73 14.95
C ALA A 163 13.91 2.79 14.75
N GLY A 164 13.81 1.70 15.52
CA GLY A 164 12.71 0.77 15.39
C GLY A 164 11.37 1.37 15.85
N ARG A 165 11.37 2.19 16.90
CA ARG A 165 10.18 2.98 17.27
C ARG A 165 9.72 3.91 16.15
N SER A 166 10.66 4.57 15.47
CA SER A 166 10.34 5.42 14.33
C SER A 166 9.73 4.66 13.16
N GLN A 167 10.12 3.40 12.95
CA GLN A 167 9.52 2.55 11.93
C GLN A 167 8.13 2.06 12.33
N ASN A 168 7.89 1.80 13.62
CA ASN A 168 6.60 1.36 14.13
C ASN A 168 5.53 2.46 14.04
N ARG A 169 5.89 3.72 14.32
CA ARG A 169 5.00 4.86 14.15
C ARG A 169 4.81 5.15 12.66
N ARG A 170 3.69 4.71 12.08
CA ARG A 170 3.44 4.79 10.64
C ARG A 170 1.95 4.82 10.30
N ILE A 171 1.67 5.29 9.10
CA ILE A 171 0.41 5.07 8.39
C ILE A 171 0.68 4.12 7.23
N GLU A 172 -0.18 3.11 7.07
CA GLU A 172 -0.20 2.24 5.90
C GLU A 172 -1.47 2.51 5.10
N VAL A 173 -1.34 2.78 3.80
CA VAL A 173 -2.47 2.86 2.86
C VAL A 173 -2.41 1.63 1.97
N THR A 174 -3.39 0.75 2.10
CA THR A 174 -3.44 -0.53 1.39
C THR A 174 -4.58 -0.52 0.37
N LEU A 175 -4.25 -0.82 -0.89
CA LEU A 175 -5.21 -1.08 -1.95
C LEU A 175 -5.37 -2.59 -2.06
N GLU A 176 -6.60 -3.08 -1.90
CA GLU A 176 -6.92 -4.49 -2.08
C GLU A 176 -7.40 -4.72 -3.51
N GLY A 177 -6.60 -5.46 -4.29
CA GLY A 177 -6.91 -5.74 -5.68
C GLY A 177 -8.28 -6.43 -5.86
N PRO A 178 -8.88 -6.35 -7.06
CA PRO A 178 -10.21 -6.91 -7.31
C PRO A 178 -10.33 -8.38 -6.92
N GLY A 179 -11.31 -8.68 -6.05
CA GLY A 179 -11.60 -10.04 -5.59
C GLY A 179 -10.76 -10.51 -4.40
N ASN A 180 -10.18 -9.59 -3.64
CA ASN A 180 -9.62 -9.78 -2.28
C ASN A 180 -10.58 -9.28 -1.19
#